data_AF-A0A1H6LQA8-F1
#
_entry.id   AF-A0A1H6LQA8-F1
#
_cell.length_a   1.000
_cell.length_b   1.000
_cell.length_c   1.000
_cell.angle_alpha   90.00
_cell.angle_beta   90.00
_cell.angle_gamma   90.00
#
_symmetry.space_group_name_H-M   'P 1'
#
loop_
_entity.id
_entity.type
_entity.pdbx_description
1 polymer ?
#
loop_
_entity_poly.entity_id
_entity_poly.type
_entity_poly.pdbx_seq_one_letter_code
_entity_poly.pdbx_strand_id
1 'polypeptide(L)'
;MKKERKIYDSAFKSKAVALSHERSNISELARELGIKATLLYKWRKEYEKFGEGSFPGNGNLKLTPEQEKIRLLEKQLKDAELERDIL
;
A
#
# COMPACT_ATOMS: atom_id res chain seq x y z
N MET A 1 -3.86 -11.89 -27.94
CA MET A 1 -4.63 -10.69 -27.54
C MET A 1 -4.08 -10.13 -26.23
N LYS A 2 -3.52 -8.91 -26.23
CA LYS A 2 -3.07 -8.22 -25.00
C LYS A 2 -4.31 -7.80 -24.21
N LYS A 3 -4.52 -8.35 -23.02
CA LYS A 3 -5.52 -7.83 -22.07
C LYS A 3 -5.08 -6.44 -21.64
N GLU A 4 -5.87 -5.43 -21.93
CA GLU A 4 -5.69 -4.09 -21.37
C GLU A 4 -5.66 -4.19 -19.85
N ARG A 5 -4.59 -3.66 -19.26
CA ARG A 5 -4.43 -3.63 -17.81
C ARG A 5 -5.30 -2.48 -17.30
N LYS A 6 -6.41 -2.81 -16.65
CA LYS A 6 -7.18 -1.81 -15.88
C LYS A 6 -6.26 -1.24 -14.80
N ILE A 7 -5.97 0.05 -14.88
CA ILE A 7 -5.21 0.79 -13.88
C ILE A 7 -6.21 1.23 -12.82
N TYR A 8 -5.97 0.82 -11.58
CA TYR A 8 -6.75 1.24 -10.43
C TYR A 8 -5.89 2.18 -9.58
N ASP A 9 -6.51 3.25 -9.11
CA ASP A 9 -5.89 4.23 -8.24
C ASP A 9 -5.50 3.62 -6.88
N SER A 10 -4.50 4.17 -6.21
CA SER A 10 -4.07 3.70 -4.89
C SER A 10 -5.19 3.83 -3.85
N ALA A 11 -5.89 4.97 -3.84
CA ALA A 11 -7.00 5.19 -2.91
C ALA A 11 -8.12 4.17 -3.10
N PHE A 12 -8.39 3.77 -4.34
CA PHE A 12 -9.35 2.71 -4.65
C PHE A 12 -8.92 1.36 -4.09
N LYS A 13 -7.65 0.98 -4.27
CA LYS A 13 -7.10 -0.28 -3.76
C LYS A 13 -7.13 -0.34 -2.23
N SER A 14 -6.71 0.73 -1.56
CA SER A 14 -6.75 0.80 -0.09
C SER A 14 -8.16 0.67 0.45
N LYS A 15 -9.13 1.40 -0.13
CA LYS A 15 -10.56 1.28 0.25
C LYS A 15 -11.10 -0.13 0.00
N ALA A 16 -10.79 -0.73 -1.14
CA ALA A 16 -11.23 -2.08 -1.46
C ALA A 16 -10.69 -3.11 -0.46
N VAL A 17 -9.42 -2.98 -0.05
CA VAL A 17 -8.84 -3.87 0.97
C VAL A 17 -9.45 -3.61 2.34
N ALA A 18 -9.60 -2.36 2.76
CA ALA A 18 -10.23 -2.02 4.05
C ALA A 18 -11.66 -2.61 4.15
N LEU A 19 -12.48 -2.43 3.11
CA LEU A 19 -13.82 -3.03 3.03
C LEU A 19 -13.79 -4.57 3.07
N SER A 20 -12.73 -5.19 2.53
CA SER A 20 -12.56 -6.65 2.59
C SER A 20 -12.14 -7.18 3.97
N HIS A 21 -11.70 -6.30 4.87
CA HIS A 21 -11.46 -6.64 6.27
C HIS A 21 -12.74 -6.51 7.10
N GLU A 22 -13.60 -5.54 6.81
CA GLU A 22 -14.91 -5.40 7.45
C GLU A 22 -15.92 -6.45 6.98
N ARG A 23 -15.91 -6.81 5.69
CA ARG A 23 -16.81 -7.80 5.10
C ARG A 23 -16.07 -9.10 4.80
N SER A 24 -16.61 -10.22 5.29
CA SER A 24 -16.08 -11.55 5.01
C SER A 24 -16.36 -12.06 3.58
N ASN A 25 -17.26 -11.41 2.82
CA ASN A 25 -17.64 -11.84 1.48
C ASN A 25 -16.89 -11.11 0.34
N ILE A 26 -15.63 -11.50 0.14
CA ILE A 26 -14.69 -10.91 -0.85
C ILE A 26 -15.22 -11.05 -2.29
N SER A 27 -15.91 -12.14 -2.61
CA SER A 27 -16.45 -12.42 -3.94
C SER A 27 -17.56 -11.44 -4.33
N GLU A 28 -18.43 -11.13 -3.37
CA GLU A 28 -19.52 -10.18 -3.55
C GLU A 28 -19.00 -8.75 -3.64
N LEU A 29 -18.09 -8.37 -2.74
CA LEU A 29 -17.42 -7.07 -2.77
C LEU A 29 -16.68 -6.83 -4.10
N ALA A 30 -16.01 -7.86 -4.63
CA ALA A 30 -15.36 -7.75 -5.93
C ALA A 30 -16.37 -7.51 -7.07
N ARG A 31 -17.55 -8.14 -7.00
CA ARG A 31 -18.63 -7.97 -7.97
C ARG A 31 -19.24 -6.57 -7.89
N GLU A 32 -19.49 -6.05 -6.69
CA GLU A 32 -19.94 -4.68 -6.44
C GLU A 32 -18.94 -3.65 -6.99
N LEU A 33 -17.65 -3.85 -6.71
CA LEU A 33 -16.57 -2.97 -7.17
C LEU A 33 -16.23 -3.14 -8.66
N GLY A 34 -16.85 -4.10 -9.36
CA GLY A 34 -16.57 -4.38 -10.77
C GLY A 34 -15.16 -4.92 -11.04
N ILE A 35 -14.51 -5.50 -10.02
CA ILE A 35 -13.18 -6.08 -10.09
C ILE A 35 -13.22 -7.61 -9.98
N LYS A 36 -12.11 -8.27 -10.28
CA LYS A 36 -11.98 -9.71 -10.07
C LYS A 36 -11.66 -9.99 -8.61
N ALA A 37 -12.35 -10.97 -8.00
CA ALA A 37 -12.05 -11.40 -6.63
C ALA A 37 -10.57 -11.78 -6.46
N THR A 38 -9.97 -12.44 -7.46
CA THR A 38 -8.53 -12.77 -7.46
C THR A 38 -7.60 -11.57 -7.37
N LEU A 39 -8.02 -10.39 -7.87
CA LEU A 39 -7.27 -9.15 -7.74
C LEU A 39 -7.36 -8.60 -6.31
N LEU A 40 -8.55 -8.69 -5.70
CA LEU A 40 -8.77 -8.27 -4.33
C LEU A 40 -7.99 -9.14 -3.32
N TYR A 41 -7.91 -10.46 -3.55
CA TYR A 41 -7.03 -11.35 -2.78
C TYR A 41 -5.55 -10.97 -2.90
N LYS A 42 -5.09 -10.61 -4.12
CA LYS A 42 -3.72 -10.12 -4.31
C LYS A 42 -3.47 -8.82 -3.54
N TRP A 43 -4.39 -7.87 -3.62
CA TRP A 43 -4.28 -6.60 -2.91
C TRP A 43 -4.30 -6.80 -1.40
N ARG A 44 -5.11 -7.70 -0.88
CA ARG A 44 -5.11 -8.05 0.55
C ARG A 44 -3.77 -8.62 0.99
N LYS A 45 -3.18 -9.52 0.20
CA LYS A 45 -1.85 -10.08 0.48
C LYS A 45 -0.73 -9.03 0.36
N GLU A 46 -0.83 -8.12 -0.61
CA GLU A 46 0.08 -6.97 -0.69
C GLU A 46 -0.10 -6.05 0.52
N TYR A 47 -1.33 -5.76 0.94
CA TYR A 47 -1.64 -4.96 2.14
C TYR A 47 -1.11 -5.59 3.42
N GLU A 48 -1.24 -6.91 3.58
CA GLU A 48 -0.68 -7.63 4.72
C GLU A 48 0.86 -7.57 4.75
N LYS A 49 1.52 -7.51 3.59
CA LYS A 49 2.98 -7.47 3.49
C LYS A 49 3.58 -6.07 3.61
N PHE A 50 2.93 -5.05 3.04
CA PHE A 50 3.48 -3.68 2.99
C PHE A 50 2.60 -2.63 3.69
N GLY A 51 1.46 -3.00 4.27
CA GLY A 51 0.57 -2.11 5.02
C GLY A 51 0.01 -0.95 4.19
N GLU A 52 0.03 0.25 4.78
CA GLU A 52 -0.36 1.50 4.10
C GLU A 52 0.57 1.83 2.92
N GLY A 53 1.79 1.30 2.91
CA GLY A 53 2.77 1.42 1.82
C GLY A 53 2.52 0.48 0.63
N SER A 54 1.48 -0.37 0.66
CA SER A 54 1.22 -1.36 -0.41
C SER A 54 0.75 -0.76 -1.72
N PHE A 55 0.18 0.43 -1.68
CA PHE A 55 -0.32 1.12 -2.87
C PHE A 55 0.30 2.51 -2.98
N PRO A 56 1.61 2.63 -3.22
CA PRO A 56 2.16 3.93 -3.53
C PRO A 56 1.56 4.37 -4.87
N GLY A 57 0.89 5.53 -4.89
CA GLY A 57 0.40 6.13 -6.12
C GLY A 57 1.52 6.31 -7.15
N ASN A 58 1.15 6.46 -8.43
CA ASN A 58 2.10 6.60 -9.56
C ASN A 58 3.30 7.48 -9.19
N GLY A 59 4.48 6.85 -9.01
CA GLY A 59 5.74 7.55 -8.74
C GLY A 59 6.37 7.32 -7.36
N ASN A 60 5.66 6.72 -6.40
CA ASN A 60 6.26 6.40 -5.10
C ASN A 60 6.79 4.96 -5.06
N LEU A 61 8.01 4.78 -4.54
CA LEU A 61 8.63 3.47 -4.35
C LEU A 61 7.77 2.65 -3.38
N LYS A 62 7.56 1.37 -3.68
CA LYS A 62 7.00 0.39 -2.74
C LYS A 62 7.99 0.23 -1.58
N LEU A 63 7.93 1.09 -0.57
CA LEU A 63 8.69 0.90 0.64
C LEU A 63 8.01 -0.21 1.47
N THR A 64 8.77 -1.23 1.83
CA THR A 64 8.36 -2.14 2.90
C THR A 64 8.26 -1.37 4.23
N PRO A 65 7.46 -1.86 5.20
CA PRO A 65 7.44 -1.29 6.54
C PRO A 65 8.84 -1.27 7.19
N GLU A 66 9.73 -2.19 6.81
CA GLU A 66 11.15 -2.15 7.19
C GLU A 66 11.89 -0.97 6.55
N GLN A 67 11.68 -0.70 5.26
CA GLN A 67 12.26 0.46 4.59
C GLN A 67 11.71 1.79 5.13
N GLU A 68 10.44 1.84 5.53
CA GLU A 68 9.86 3.03 6.17
C GLU A 68 10.48 3.30 7.53
N LYS A 69 10.72 2.25 8.33
CA LYS A 69 11.49 2.37 9.59
C LYS A 69 12.91 2.83 9.35
N ILE A 70 13.61 2.29 8.35
CA ILE A 70 14.96 2.72 7.99
C ILE A 70 14.95 4.21 7.64
N ARG A 71 14.01 4.67 6.81
CA ARG A 71 13.91 6.08 6.45
C ARG A 71 13.60 6.99 7.64
N LEU A 72 12.74 6.55 8.56
CA LEU A 72 12.43 7.30 9.77
C LEU A 72 13.65 7.39 10.70
N LEU A 73 14.37 6.28 10.87
CA LEU A 73 15.60 6.21 11.68
C LEU A 73 16.74 7.04 11.06
N GLU A 74 16.91 6.98 9.73
CA GLU A 74 17.86 7.83 9.00
C GLU A 74 17.53 9.31 9.17
N LYS A 75 16.24 9.67 9.15
CA LYS A 75 15.82 11.05 9.41
C LYS A 75 16.14 11.49 10.84
N GLN A 76 15.85 10.65 11.83
CA GLN A 76 16.17 10.94 13.24
C GLN A 76 17.67 11.08 13.48
N LEU A 77 18.49 10.21 12.89
CA LEU A 77 19.94 10.32 12.97
C LEU A 77 20.43 11.64 12.37
N LYS A 78 19.89 12.03 11.22
CA LYS A 78 20.29 13.26 10.54
C LYS A 78 19.87 14.51 11.30
N ASP A 79 18.68 14.51 11.90
CA ASP A 79 18.21 15.61 12.75
C ASP A 79 19.07 15.72 14.03
N ALA A 80 19.44 14.59 14.65
CA ALA A 80 20.29 14.56 15.84
C ALA A 80 21.76 14.93 15.54
N GLU A 81 22.30 14.54 14.37
CA GLU A 81 23.62 14.97 13.91
C GLU A 81 23.65 16.49 13.69
N LEU A 82 22.61 17.05 13.08
CA LEU A 82 22.49 18.48 12.88
C LEU A 82 22.42 19.23 14.21
N GLU A 83 21.63 18.75 15.18
CA GLU A 83 21.52 19.38 16.50
C GLU A 83 22.84 19.36 17.27
N ARG A 84 23.68 18.34 17.08
CA ARG A 84 25.03 18.29 17.65
C ARG A 84 26.04 19.21 16.94
N ASP A 85 25.94 19.36 15.63
CA ASP A 85 26.87 20.21 14.86
C ASP A 85 26.58 21.71 15.00
N ILE A 86 25.40 22.09 15.50
CA ILE A 86 25.01 23.49 15.75
C ILE A 86 25.29 23.92 17.22
N LEU A 87 25.68 23.00 18.11
CA LEU A 87 26.03 23.24 19.53
C LEU A 87 27.55 23.19 19.77
#